data_AF-A0A965LLB8-F1
#
_entry.id   AF-A0A965LLB8-F1
#
_cell.length_a   1.000
_cell.length_b   1.000
_cell.length_c   1.000
_cell.angle_alpha   90.00
_cell.angle_beta   90.00
_cell.angle_gamma   90.00
#
_symmetry.space_group_name_H-M   'P 1'
#
loop_
_entity.id
_entity.type
_entity.pdbx_description
1 polymer ?
#
loop_
_entity_poly.entity_id
_entity_poly.type
_entity_poly.pdbx_seq_one_letter_code
_entity_poly.pdbx_strand_id
1 'polypeptide(L)'
;LHLSFGGYKSAWTNNFPHWLLNSFLIVTGSVIATEVLAALAAWGFARFPFKGRETILGVMVSLMVVPPVVLLIPLFQLGVELSLISTLRLVVLIYVGLMLPFSIYMLTNFFKSIPESILESASIDGASSFKTFKSIVLPLSGAPLATLAVVNLLWAWNELLLALVFLQNNEKKTLMVGITGFQSRYSLDIPTVMAGMSIATLPLVIAYLFGQRFFIIVAEFVAQGAHVFGVDRNPSTHQPSTKFDLQNVDKLPELVAEAEKAIGDIDILVNCAGMAIGELIPDLTWQAYDKTLRVNLHSPVFLMKYLGSKMVKRGYGRIVNITSVHGQYSEEKAMSYDVSKGGLNSATRTAALEFAPHNVLVNAIAPGFTDTPISVTNGVSELESEWFKTVYVKYSKIPQLRAAQPWEQAKHVAWLASSENTYCTGQVLLVDGGMSARF
;
A
#
# COMPACT_ATOMS: atom_id res chain seq x y z
N LEU A 1 -39.70 4.24 -3.21
CA LEU A 1 -38.52 4.03 -4.07
C LEU A 1 -38.74 2.76 -4.89
N HIS A 2 -39.02 2.88 -6.19
CA HIS A 2 -39.05 1.71 -7.08
C HIS A 2 -37.64 1.52 -7.65
N LEU A 3 -36.96 0.46 -7.22
CA LEU A 3 -35.67 0.07 -7.79
C LEU A 3 -35.90 -0.44 -9.22
N SER A 4 -35.20 0.15 -10.20
CA SER A 4 -35.28 -0.26 -11.61
C SER A 4 -33.89 -0.57 -12.14
N PHE A 5 -33.75 -1.73 -12.75
CA PHE A 5 -32.52 -2.15 -13.44
C PHE A 5 -32.56 -1.84 -14.95
N GLY A 6 -33.56 -1.09 -15.42
CA GLY A 6 -33.75 -0.77 -16.84
C GLY A 6 -32.55 -0.06 -17.47
N GLY A 7 -31.94 0.90 -16.75
CA GLY A 7 -30.74 1.61 -17.21
C GLY A 7 -29.54 0.69 -17.43
N TYR A 8 -29.35 -0.30 -16.57
CA TYR A 8 -28.27 -1.31 -16.72
C TYR A 8 -28.51 -2.20 -17.94
N LYS A 9 -29.75 -2.64 -18.16
CA LYS A 9 -30.10 -3.45 -19.35
C LYS A 9 -29.89 -2.64 -20.64
N SER A 10 -30.35 -1.39 -20.66
CA SER A 10 -30.19 -0.46 -21.79
C SER A 10 -28.73 -0.18 -22.12
N ALA A 11 -27.89 0.05 -21.08
CA ALA A 11 -26.46 0.20 -21.26
C ALA A 11 -25.83 -1.06 -21.88
N TRP A 12 -26.17 -2.24 -21.36
CA TRP A 12 -25.54 -3.51 -21.76
C TRP A 12 -25.89 -3.98 -23.18
N THR A 13 -27.07 -3.63 -23.70
CA THR A 13 -27.53 -4.04 -25.05
C THR A 13 -26.86 -3.27 -26.19
N ASN A 14 -26.17 -2.16 -25.90
CA ASN A 14 -25.48 -1.33 -26.90
C ASN A 14 -24.03 -1.79 -27.11
N ASN A 15 -23.22 -0.98 -27.79
CA ASN A 15 -21.77 -1.21 -27.96
C ASN A 15 -20.96 -1.16 -26.65
N PHE A 16 -21.63 -1.06 -25.49
CA PHE A 16 -21.00 -0.94 -24.18
C PHE A 16 -20.04 -2.09 -23.83
N PRO A 17 -20.36 -3.38 -24.04
CA PRO A 17 -19.41 -4.47 -23.78
C PRO A 17 -18.14 -4.37 -24.63
N HIS A 18 -18.28 -3.91 -25.88
CA HIS A 18 -17.14 -3.67 -26.78
C HIS A 18 -16.28 -2.50 -26.28
N TRP A 19 -16.90 -1.40 -25.84
CA TRP A 19 -16.18 -0.26 -25.27
C TRP A 19 -15.45 -0.61 -23.98
N LEU A 20 -16.07 -1.43 -23.12
CA LEU A 20 -15.45 -1.96 -21.90
C LEU A 20 -14.23 -2.83 -22.23
N LEU A 21 -14.36 -3.73 -23.22
CA LEU A 21 -13.25 -4.56 -23.68
C LEU A 21 -12.11 -3.72 -24.28
N ASN A 22 -12.44 -2.73 -25.12
CA ASN A 22 -11.44 -1.82 -25.70
C ASN A 22 -10.69 -1.05 -24.60
N SER A 23 -11.41 -0.50 -23.62
CA SER A 23 -10.81 0.15 -22.44
C SER A 23 -9.88 -0.78 -21.70
N PHE A 24 -10.33 -2.01 -21.41
CA PHE A 24 -9.51 -3.00 -20.72
C PHE A 24 -8.22 -3.32 -21.49
N LEU A 25 -8.31 -3.53 -22.80
CA LEU A 25 -7.15 -3.83 -23.65
C LEU A 25 -6.18 -2.66 -23.76
N ILE A 26 -6.68 -1.44 -23.96
CA ILE A 26 -5.85 -0.23 -24.03
C ILE A 26 -5.14 -0.02 -22.70
N VAL A 27 -5.89 0.02 -21.60
CA VAL A 27 -5.33 0.33 -20.27
C VAL A 27 -4.34 -0.74 -19.83
N THR A 28 -4.70 -2.02 -19.91
CA THR A 28 -3.80 -3.11 -19.51
C THR A 28 -2.54 -3.14 -20.38
N GLY A 29 -2.70 -2.98 -21.70
CA GLY A 29 -1.57 -2.95 -22.64
C GLY A 29 -0.63 -1.78 -22.37
N SER A 30 -1.17 -0.59 -22.13
CA SER A 30 -0.38 0.61 -21.83
C SER A 30 0.32 0.52 -20.48
N VAL A 31 -0.36 0.04 -19.42
CA VAL A 31 0.24 -0.08 -18.08
C VAL A 31 1.39 -1.08 -18.09
N ILE A 32 1.18 -2.28 -18.64
CA ILE A 32 2.23 -3.32 -18.70
C ILE A 32 3.42 -2.85 -19.54
N ALA A 33 3.17 -2.28 -20.72
CA ALA A 33 4.24 -1.80 -21.58
C ALA A 33 5.03 -0.66 -20.89
N THR A 34 4.34 0.29 -20.27
CA THR A 34 4.97 1.37 -19.52
C THR A 34 5.80 0.85 -18.37
N GLU A 35 5.29 -0.08 -17.56
CA GLU A 35 6.04 -0.63 -16.42
C GLU A 35 7.30 -1.35 -16.84
N VAL A 36 7.22 -2.22 -17.86
CA VAL A 36 8.38 -2.96 -18.35
C VAL A 36 9.45 -1.99 -18.88
N LEU A 37 9.05 -1.04 -19.72
CA LEU A 37 9.97 -0.06 -20.31
C LEU A 37 10.54 0.89 -19.25
N ALA A 38 9.70 1.36 -18.32
CA ALA A 38 10.11 2.26 -17.26
C ALA A 38 11.04 1.58 -16.26
N ALA A 39 10.80 0.32 -15.89
CA ALA A 39 11.68 -0.41 -14.98
C ALA A 39 13.06 -0.64 -15.61
N LEU A 40 13.13 -0.97 -16.90
CA LEU A 40 14.41 -1.11 -17.60
C LEU A 40 15.15 0.23 -17.71
N ALA A 41 14.46 1.30 -18.11
CA ALA A 41 15.05 2.62 -18.22
C ALA A 41 15.50 3.16 -16.85
N ALA A 42 14.67 3.01 -15.81
CA ALA A 42 14.98 3.42 -14.45
C ALA A 42 16.19 2.67 -13.88
N TRP A 43 16.36 1.37 -14.20
CA TRP A 43 17.56 0.63 -13.84
C TRP A 43 18.81 1.24 -14.49
N GLY A 44 18.69 1.61 -15.77
CA GLY A 44 19.66 2.42 -16.50
C GLY A 44 20.06 3.70 -15.77
N PHE A 45 19.08 4.56 -15.48
CA PHE A 45 19.28 5.86 -14.81
C PHE A 45 19.75 5.74 -13.36
N ALA A 46 19.37 4.68 -12.65
CA ALA A 46 19.76 4.51 -11.26
C ALA A 46 21.21 4.03 -11.11
N ARG A 47 21.68 3.15 -12.01
CA ARG A 47 22.93 2.40 -11.78
C ARG A 47 24.04 2.62 -12.78
N PHE A 48 23.73 2.95 -14.03
CA PHE A 48 24.80 3.10 -15.02
C PHE A 48 25.31 4.54 -15.01
N PRO A 49 26.64 4.74 -14.88
CA PRO A 49 27.25 6.05 -15.06
C PRO A 49 27.37 6.32 -16.57
N PHE A 50 26.57 7.24 -17.10
CA PHE A 50 26.70 7.73 -18.47
C PHE A 50 26.59 9.25 -18.53
N LYS A 51 27.27 9.85 -19.52
CA LYS A 51 27.32 11.30 -19.68
C LYS A 51 25.93 11.86 -19.97
N GLY A 52 25.53 12.92 -19.26
CA GLY A 52 24.23 13.57 -19.43
C GLY A 52 23.04 12.91 -18.73
N ARG A 53 23.25 11.88 -17.90
CA ARG A 53 22.20 11.16 -17.16
C ARG A 53 21.23 12.08 -16.41
N GLU A 54 21.74 12.97 -15.57
CA GLU A 54 20.91 13.87 -14.77
C GLU A 54 20.24 14.94 -15.64
N THR A 55 20.87 15.35 -16.75
CA THR A 55 20.28 16.29 -17.72
C THR A 55 19.10 15.66 -18.44
N ILE A 56 19.24 14.43 -18.95
CA ILE A 56 18.16 13.71 -19.65
C ILE A 56 17.00 13.46 -18.68
N LEU A 57 17.28 13.02 -17.46
CA LEU A 57 16.26 12.81 -16.43
C LEU A 57 15.55 14.14 -16.07
N GLY A 58 16.30 15.23 -15.91
CA GLY A 58 15.75 16.56 -15.61
C GLY A 58 14.89 17.14 -16.73
N VAL A 59 15.31 16.98 -17.99
CA VAL A 59 14.52 17.38 -19.18
C VAL A 59 13.24 16.56 -19.25
N MET A 60 13.32 15.24 -19.07
CA MET A 60 12.16 14.35 -19.09
C MET A 60 11.13 14.74 -18.02
N VAL A 61 11.57 15.07 -16.80
CA VAL A 61 10.68 15.55 -15.72
C VAL A 61 10.08 16.91 -16.06
N SER A 62 10.85 17.81 -16.66
CA SER A 62 10.37 19.15 -17.02
C SER A 62 9.31 19.10 -18.13
N LEU A 63 9.44 18.17 -19.08
CA LEU A 63 8.46 17.96 -20.14
C LEU A 63 7.11 17.42 -19.63
N MET A 64 7.05 16.87 -18.41
CA MET A 64 5.78 16.44 -17.80
C MET A 64 4.84 17.60 -17.46
N VAL A 65 5.37 18.83 -17.36
CA VAL A 65 4.57 20.04 -17.13
C VAL A 65 3.72 20.38 -18.35
N VAL A 66 4.12 19.95 -19.55
CA VAL A 66 3.40 20.22 -20.78
C VAL A 66 2.07 19.47 -20.76
N PRO A 67 0.92 20.18 -20.81
CA PRO A 67 -0.37 19.52 -20.80
C PRO A 67 -0.54 18.63 -22.05
N PRO A 68 -1.00 17.37 -21.92
CA PRO A 68 -1.18 16.47 -23.06
C PRO A 68 -2.06 17.02 -24.18
N VAL A 69 -2.99 17.93 -23.87
CA VAL A 69 -3.86 18.57 -24.88
C VAL A 69 -3.07 19.39 -25.91
N VAL A 70 -1.91 19.94 -25.54
CA VAL A 70 -1.05 20.69 -26.46
C VAL A 70 -0.42 19.76 -27.50
N LEU A 71 -0.22 18.49 -27.14
CA LEU A 71 0.36 17.47 -28.01
C LEU A 71 -0.67 16.85 -28.96
N LEU A 72 -1.95 17.23 -28.87
CA LEU A 72 -3.04 16.60 -29.62
C LEU A 72 -2.86 16.73 -31.14
N ILE A 73 -2.59 17.93 -31.65
CA ILE A 73 -2.37 18.17 -33.08
C ILE A 73 -1.16 17.38 -33.62
N PRO A 74 0.05 17.48 -33.02
CA PRO A 74 1.20 16.74 -33.54
C PRO A 74 1.03 15.22 -33.41
N LEU A 75 0.40 14.72 -32.34
CA LEU A 75 0.10 13.29 -32.22
C LEU A 75 -0.94 12.82 -33.24
N PHE A 76 -1.90 13.66 -33.62
CA PHE A 76 -2.86 13.37 -34.68
C PHE A 76 -2.17 13.26 -36.04
N GLN A 77 -1.29 14.21 -36.37
CA GLN A 77 -0.47 14.16 -37.58
C GLN A 77 0.37 12.87 -37.63
N LEU A 78 1.03 12.52 -36.52
CA LEU A 78 1.77 11.26 -36.38
C LEU A 78 0.87 10.04 -36.64
N GLY A 79 -0.34 10.03 -36.09
CA GLY A 79 -1.31 8.95 -36.31
C GLY A 79 -1.71 8.77 -37.77
N VAL A 80 -1.87 9.89 -38.49
CA VAL A 80 -2.17 9.91 -39.94
C VAL A 80 -0.97 9.40 -40.73
N GLU A 81 0.24 9.88 -40.45
CA GLU A 81 1.48 9.47 -41.11
C GLU A 81 1.74 7.96 -40.95
N LEU A 82 1.51 7.43 -39.76
CA LEU A 82 1.63 5.99 -39.47
C LEU A 82 0.46 5.15 -40.00
N SER A 83 -0.60 5.78 -40.53
CA SER A 83 -1.84 5.11 -40.94
C SER A 83 -2.49 4.29 -39.80
N LEU A 84 -2.38 4.77 -38.56
CA LEU A 84 -2.88 4.10 -37.35
C LEU A 84 -4.08 4.83 -36.70
N ILE A 85 -4.65 5.84 -37.37
CA ILE A 85 -5.86 6.53 -36.88
C ILE A 85 -6.99 5.52 -36.66
N SER A 86 -7.76 5.73 -35.58
CA SER A 86 -8.86 4.88 -35.17
C SER A 86 -8.48 3.43 -34.86
N THR A 87 -7.24 3.21 -34.40
CA THR A 87 -6.77 1.92 -33.90
C THR A 87 -6.45 1.98 -32.40
N LEU A 88 -6.68 0.88 -31.69
CA LEU A 88 -6.31 0.76 -30.27
C LEU A 88 -4.79 0.86 -30.08
N ARG A 89 -4.00 0.41 -31.07
CA ARG A 89 -2.53 0.40 -31.04
C ARG A 89 -1.94 1.81 -30.95
N LEU A 90 -2.51 2.76 -31.70
CA LEU A 90 -2.08 4.16 -31.65
C LEU A 90 -2.30 4.75 -30.24
N VAL A 91 -3.47 4.50 -29.65
CA VAL A 91 -3.78 4.99 -28.30
C VAL A 91 -2.86 4.36 -27.26
N VAL A 92 -2.59 3.05 -27.37
CA VAL A 92 -1.63 2.37 -26.48
C VAL A 92 -0.26 3.03 -26.57
N LEU A 93 0.24 3.28 -27.78
CA LEU A 93 1.54 3.94 -28.00
C LEU A 93 1.59 5.34 -27.40
N ILE A 94 0.53 6.14 -27.60
CA ILE A 94 0.43 7.50 -27.06
C ILE A 94 0.42 7.46 -25.52
N TYR A 95 -0.40 6.60 -24.92
CA TYR A 95 -0.48 6.48 -23.46
C TYR A 95 0.85 6.03 -22.87
N VAL A 96 1.53 5.05 -23.48
CA VAL A 96 2.87 4.64 -23.05
C VAL A 96 3.84 5.82 -23.07
N GLY A 97 3.89 6.58 -24.16
CA GLY A 97 4.75 7.75 -24.27
C GLY A 97 4.49 8.82 -23.19
N LEU A 98 3.22 9.04 -22.84
CA LEU A 98 2.83 10.04 -21.83
C LEU A 98 3.09 9.57 -20.39
N MET A 99 2.97 8.27 -20.12
CA MET A 99 3.13 7.70 -18.77
C MET A 99 4.59 7.38 -18.42
N LEU A 100 5.44 7.18 -19.44
CA LEU A 100 6.86 6.82 -19.28
C LEU A 100 7.66 7.82 -18.43
N PRO A 101 7.60 9.15 -18.64
CA PRO A 101 8.41 10.10 -17.88
C PRO A 101 8.21 10.00 -16.36
N PHE A 102 6.95 9.98 -15.92
CA PHE A 102 6.61 9.82 -14.49
C PHE A 102 7.09 8.46 -13.96
N SER A 103 6.82 7.40 -14.72
CA SER A 103 7.14 6.02 -14.35
C SER A 103 8.66 5.81 -14.20
N ILE A 104 9.45 6.34 -15.15
CA ILE A 104 10.91 6.30 -15.11
C ILE A 104 11.43 7.10 -13.92
N TYR A 105 10.92 8.31 -13.72
CA TYR A 105 11.34 9.16 -12.59
C TYR A 105 11.09 8.48 -11.24
N MET A 106 9.87 7.98 -11.02
CA MET A 106 9.49 7.33 -9.76
C MET A 106 10.33 6.08 -9.50
N LEU A 107 10.46 5.19 -10.49
CA LEU A 107 11.25 3.96 -10.34
C LEU A 107 12.75 4.25 -10.20
N THR A 108 13.28 5.30 -10.86
CA THR A 108 14.68 5.70 -10.71
C THR A 108 14.97 6.12 -9.27
N ASN A 109 14.11 6.93 -8.67
CA ASN A 109 14.26 7.35 -7.27
C ASN A 109 14.17 6.16 -6.31
N PHE A 110 13.25 5.24 -6.56
CA PHE A 110 13.16 4.02 -5.76
C PHE A 110 14.40 3.15 -5.92
N PHE A 111 14.84 2.86 -7.15
CA PHE A 111 16.03 2.03 -7.38
C PHE A 111 17.30 2.65 -6.80
N LYS A 112 17.44 3.98 -6.80
CA LYS A 112 18.55 4.67 -6.13
C LYS A 112 18.56 4.44 -4.61
N SER A 113 17.40 4.17 -3.98
CA SER A 113 17.31 3.90 -2.54
C SER A 113 17.73 2.48 -2.12
N ILE A 114 17.86 1.55 -3.09
CA ILE A 114 18.31 0.17 -2.79
C ILE A 114 19.80 0.21 -2.38
N PRO A 115 20.18 -0.37 -1.22
CA PRO A 115 21.57 -0.36 -0.75
C PRO A 115 22.54 -0.94 -1.78
N GLU A 116 23.66 -0.25 -2.01
CA GLU A 116 24.67 -0.66 -2.98
C GLU A 116 25.36 -1.98 -2.59
N SER A 117 25.54 -2.21 -1.29
CA SER A 117 26.14 -3.44 -0.75
C SER A 117 25.44 -4.73 -1.20
N ILE A 118 24.11 -4.70 -1.33
CA ILE A 118 23.34 -5.87 -1.83
C ILE A 118 23.66 -6.12 -3.30
N LEU A 119 23.83 -5.07 -4.09
CA LEU A 119 24.13 -5.19 -5.52
C LEU A 119 25.58 -5.59 -5.76
N GLU A 120 26.51 -5.08 -4.95
CA GLU A 120 27.92 -5.47 -4.95
C GLU A 120 28.07 -6.95 -4.58
N SER A 121 27.34 -7.44 -3.57
CA SER A 121 27.35 -8.86 -3.21
C SER A 121 26.95 -9.76 -4.37
N ALA A 122 25.89 -9.39 -5.11
CA ALA A 122 25.47 -10.12 -6.30
C ALA A 122 26.51 -10.08 -7.42
N SER A 123 27.24 -8.96 -7.57
CA SER A 123 28.33 -8.84 -8.53
C SER A 123 29.54 -9.71 -8.14
N ILE A 124 29.85 -9.82 -6.85
CA ILE A 124 30.90 -10.71 -6.32
C ILE A 124 30.52 -12.17 -6.58
N ASP A 125 29.24 -12.53 -6.46
CA ASP A 125 28.69 -13.84 -6.81
C ASP A 125 28.60 -14.09 -8.33
N GLY A 126 29.12 -13.19 -9.16
CA GLY A 126 29.18 -13.32 -10.62
C GLY A 126 27.83 -13.08 -11.33
N ALA A 127 26.85 -12.45 -10.69
CA ALA A 127 25.60 -12.10 -11.34
C ALA A 127 25.79 -10.96 -12.36
N SER A 128 25.25 -11.14 -13.57
CA SER A 128 25.20 -10.07 -14.57
C SER A 128 24.23 -8.97 -14.15
N SER A 129 24.41 -7.73 -14.63
CA SER A 129 23.53 -6.61 -14.27
C SER A 129 22.04 -6.89 -14.55
N PHE A 130 21.72 -7.59 -15.65
CA PHE A 130 20.35 -8.00 -15.95
C PHE A 130 19.84 -9.09 -14.97
N LYS A 131 20.70 -10.02 -14.57
CA LYS A 131 20.36 -11.04 -13.55
C LYS A 131 20.13 -10.39 -12.19
N THR A 132 20.96 -9.43 -11.80
CA THR A 132 20.79 -8.62 -10.59
C THR A 132 19.49 -7.82 -10.62
N PHE A 133 19.19 -7.17 -11.76
CA PHE A 133 17.92 -6.47 -11.94
C PHE A 133 16.71 -7.41 -11.78
N LYS A 134 16.69 -8.52 -12.52
CA LYS A 134 15.56 -9.46 -12.52
C LYS A 134 15.38 -10.21 -11.19
N SER A 135 16.47 -10.58 -10.52
CA SER A 135 16.43 -11.50 -9.38
C SER A 135 16.46 -10.81 -8.02
N ILE A 136 16.91 -9.56 -7.95
CA ILE A 136 17.03 -8.80 -6.69
C ILE A 136 16.20 -7.54 -6.76
N VAL A 137 16.45 -6.69 -7.76
CA VAL A 137 15.82 -5.36 -7.83
C VAL A 137 14.33 -5.48 -8.08
N LEU A 138 13.91 -6.27 -9.08
CA LEU A 138 12.50 -6.41 -9.46
C LEU A 138 11.64 -6.99 -8.32
N PRO A 139 12.03 -8.08 -7.61
CA PRO A 139 11.30 -8.56 -6.45
C PRO A 139 11.22 -7.55 -5.30
N LEU A 140 12.32 -6.85 -4.99
CA LEU A 140 12.33 -5.80 -3.96
C LEU A 140 11.45 -4.60 -4.34
N SER A 141 11.14 -4.45 -5.62
CA SER A 141 10.35 -3.37 -6.19
C SER A 141 8.86 -3.70 -6.33
N GLY A 142 8.38 -4.82 -5.77
CA GLY A 142 6.96 -5.22 -5.88
C GLY A 142 5.99 -4.12 -5.40
N ALA A 143 6.27 -3.50 -4.26
CA ALA A 143 5.45 -2.42 -3.71
C ALA A 143 5.40 -1.14 -4.58
N PRO A 144 6.53 -0.54 -5.01
CA PRO A 144 6.50 0.61 -5.90
C PRO A 144 5.97 0.29 -7.30
N LEU A 145 6.20 -0.92 -7.83
CA LEU A 145 5.61 -1.35 -9.10
C LEU A 145 4.09 -1.44 -9.00
N ALA A 146 3.56 -2.07 -7.96
CA ALA A 146 2.12 -2.12 -7.72
C ALA A 146 1.50 -0.72 -7.55
N THR A 147 2.19 0.18 -6.84
CA THR A 147 1.75 1.57 -6.69
C THR A 147 1.70 2.28 -8.04
N LEU A 148 2.75 2.12 -8.84
CA LEU A 148 2.84 2.70 -10.17
C LEU A 148 1.76 2.13 -11.10
N ALA A 149 1.50 0.83 -11.06
CA ALA A 149 0.44 0.15 -11.81
C ALA A 149 -0.91 0.81 -11.57
N VAL A 150 -1.26 1.05 -10.30
CA VAL A 150 -2.54 1.66 -9.92
C VAL A 150 -2.64 3.09 -10.41
N VAL A 151 -1.59 3.91 -10.22
CA VAL A 151 -1.57 5.31 -10.68
C VAL A 151 -1.74 5.38 -12.20
N ASN A 152 -0.99 4.55 -12.91
CA ASN A 152 -1.01 4.46 -14.36
C ASN A 152 -2.35 3.97 -14.90
N LEU A 153 -2.94 2.96 -14.25
CA LEU A 153 -4.27 2.43 -14.58
C LEU A 153 -5.34 3.50 -14.36
N LEU A 154 -5.32 4.20 -13.23
CA LEU A 154 -6.29 5.26 -12.93
C LEU A 154 -6.22 6.40 -13.95
N TRP A 155 -5.01 6.78 -14.36
CA TRP A 155 -4.83 7.82 -15.36
C TRP A 155 -5.37 7.37 -16.73
N ALA A 156 -4.94 6.21 -17.22
CA ALA A 156 -5.32 5.71 -18.55
C ALA A 156 -6.80 5.35 -18.66
N TRP A 157 -7.42 4.85 -17.56
CA TRP A 157 -8.84 4.49 -17.53
C TRP A 157 -9.76 5.70 -17.59
N ASN A 158 -9.34 6.82 -17.00
CA ASN A 158 -10.11 8.07 -16.97
C ASN A 158 -9.79 9.00 -18.16
N GLU A 159 -8.84 8.64 -19.01
CA GLU A 159 -8.47 9.45 -20.16
C GLU A 159 -9.60 9.41 -21.21
N LEU A 160 -10.16 10.60 -21.47
CA LEU A 160 -11.29 10.78 -22.38
C LEU A 160 -10.90 11.52 -23.66
N LEU A 161 -10.05 12.53 -23.55
CA LEU A 161 -9.86 13.54 -24.60
C LEU A 161 -9.07 12.98 -25.78
N LEU A 162 -7.94 12.33 -25.52
CA LEU A 162 -7.14 11.71 -26.56
C LEU A 162 -7.94 10.54 -27.15
N ALA A 163 -8.51 9.67 -26.33
CA ALA A 163 -9.35 8.57 -26.82
C ALA A 163 -10.47 9.05 -27.75
N LEU A 164 -11.15 10.16 -27.43
CA LEU A 164 -12.21 10.74 -28.25
C LEU A 164 -11.71 11.19 -29.64
N VAL A 165 -10.53 11.80 -29.71
CA VAL A 165 -9.96 12.32 -30.96
C VAL A 165 -9.38 11.21 -31.83
N PHE A 166 -8.71 10.24 -31.21
CA PHE A 166 -7.98 9.19 -31.92
C PHE A 166 -8.86 7.99 -32.30
N LEU A 167 -9.92 7.69 -31.55
CA LEU A 167 -10.84 6.56 -31.78
C LEU A 167 -12.15 7.02 -32.41
N GLN A 168 -12.08 7.41 -33.68
CA GLN A 168 -13.22 7.96 -34.42
C GLN A 168 -14.29 6.90 -34.73
N ASN A 169 -13.89 5.64 -34.98
CA ASN A 169 -14.84 4.56 -35.23
C ASN A 169 -15.59 4.17 -33.95
N ASN A 170 -16.92 4.14 -34.02
CA ASN A 170 -17.78 3.85 -32.86
C ASN A 170 -17.47 2.51 -32.18
N GLU A 171 -17.06 1.49 -32.92
CA GLU A 171 -16.71 0.16 -32.39
C GLU A 171 -15.36 0.13 -31.67
N LYS A 172 -14.50 1.13 -31.89
CA LYS A 172 -13.15 1.22 -31.33
C LYS A 172 -13.05 2.17 -30.14
N LYS A 173 -14.13 2.85 -29.79
CA LYS A 173 -14.19 3.76 -28.64
C LYS A 173 -13.85 3.04 -27.33
N THR A 174 -13.23 3.77 -26.40
CA THR A 174 -13.13 3.39 -25.00
C THR A 174 -14.47 3.57 -24.29
N LEU A 175 -14.61 2.98 -23.12
CA LEU A 175 -15.78 3.09 -22.26
C LEU A 175 -16.14 4.54 -21.94
N MET A 176 -15.16 5.35 -21.50
CA MET A 176 -15.39 6.76 -21.17
C MET A 176 -15.90 7.54 -22.38
N VAL A 177 -15.31 7.32 -23.56
CA VAL A 177 -15.76 7.94 -24.82
C VAL A 177 -17.16 7.44 -25.21
N GLY A 178 -17.42 6.14 -25.11
CA GLY A 178 -18.71 5.54 -25.44
C GLY A 178 -19.86 6.09 -24.58
N ILE A 179 -19.63 6.26 -23.27
CA ILE A 179 -20.63 6.81 -22.33
C ILE A 179 -21.03 8.24 -22.71
N THR A 180 -20.10 9.07 -23.23
CA THR A 180 -20.46 10.41 -23.74
C THR A 180 -21.47 10.35 -24.88
N GLY A 181 -21.49 9.26 -25.65
CA GLY A 181 -22.46 9.04 -26.73
C GLY A 181 -23.91 8.83 -26.23
N PHE A 182 -24.11 8.49 -24.96
CA PHE A 182 -25.44 8.43 -24.35
C PHE A 182 -26.02 9.82 -24.05
N GLN A 183 -25.18 10.86 -24.11
CA GLN A 183 -25.59 12.25 -24.03
C GLN A 183 -25.88 12.74 -25.46
N SER A 184 -27.04 12.37 -26.01
CA SER A 184 -27.49 12.94 -27.28
C SER A 184 -27.79 14.43 -27.12
N ARG A 185 -27.58 15.20 -28.19
CA ARG A 185 -27.82 16.66 -28.22
C ARG A 185 -29.27 17.07 -27.90
N TYR A 186 -30.21 16.11 -27.95
CA TYR A 186 -31.66 16.33 -27.76
C TYR A 186 -32.31 15.43 -26.69
N SER A 187 -31.60 14.48 -26.10
CA SER A 187 -32.14 13.57 -25.08
C SER A 187 -31.03 13.03 -24.18
N LEU A 188 -31.14 13.26 -22.87
CA LEU A 188 -30.25 12.72 -21.85
C LEU A 188 -30.97 11.55 -21.16
N ASP A 189 -30.56 10.31 -21.48
CA ASP A 189 -31.01 9.14 -20.72
C ASP A 189 -30.19 9.03 -19.42
N ILE A 190 -30.61 9.80 -18.41
CA ILE A 190 -29.96 9.86 -17.10
C ILE A 190 -29.80 8.45 -16.49
N PRO A 191 -30.85 7.59 -16.45
CA PRO A 191 -30.70 6.22 -15.94
C PRO A 191 -29.61 5.41 -16.63
N THR A 192 -29.51 5.46 -17.96
CA THR A 192 -28.52 4.69 -18.72
C THR A 192 -27.10 5.25 -18.54
N VAL A 193 -26.95 6.58 -18.50
CA VAL A 193 -25.65 7.24 -18.23
C VAL A 193 -25.16 6.88 -16.82
N MET A 194 -26.01 7.00 -15.80
CA MET A 194 -25.63 6.68 -14.41
C MET A 194 -25.29 5.19 -14.22
N ALA A 195 -26.03 4.29 -14.88
CA ALA A 195 -25.71 2.87 -14.89
C ALA A 195 -24.35 2.60 -15.55
N GLY A 196 -24.09 3.23 -16.70
CA GLY A 196 -22.82 3.12 -17.42
C GLY A 196 -21.62 3.63 -16.60
N MET A 197 -21.77 4.80 -15.95
CA MET A 197 -20.74 5.35 -15.05
C MET A 197 -20.48 4.45 -13.84
N SER A 198 -21.54 3.91 -13.24
CA SER A 198 -21.41 2.98 -12.10
C SER A 198 -20.62 1.73 -12.48
N ILE A 199 -20.90 1.14 -13.65
CA ILE A 199 -20.13 0.00 -14.17
C ILE A 199 -18.68 0.42 -14.48
N ALA A 200 -18.47 1.60 -15.07
CA ALA A 200 -17.13 2.11 -15.39
C ALA A 200 -16.26 2.33 -14.15
N THR A 201 -16.86 2.58 -12.98
CA THR A 201 -16.15 2.70 -11.70
C THR A 201 -15.76 1.34 -11.10
N LEU A 202 -16.47 0.25 -11.41
CA LEU A 202 -16.21 -1.06 -10.78
C LEU A 202 -14.78 -1.58 -10.99
N PRO A 203 -14.18 -1.55 -12.20
CA PRO A 203 -12.81 -2.01 -12.39
C PRO A 203 -11.80 -1.19 -11.58
N LEU A 204 -12.04 0.11 -11.41
CA LEU A 204 -11.20 0.98 -10.59
C LEU A 204 -11.32 0.65 -9.11
N VAL A 205 -12.54 0.41 -8.62
CA VAL A 205 -12.77 -0.01 -7.23
C VAL A 205 -12.12 -1.36 -6.98
N ILE A 206 -12.25 -2.31 -7.90
CA ILE A 206 -11.62 -3.63 -7.78
C ILE A 206 -10.10 -3.49 -7.76
N ALA A 207 -9.51 -2.76 -8.72
CA ALA A 207 -8.08 -2.50 -8.75
C ALA A 207 -7.59 -1.78 -7.49
N TYR A 208 -8.38 -0.82 -6.98
CA TYR A 208 -8.10 -0.13 -5.73
C TYR A 208 -8.16 -1.08 -4.54
N LEU A 209 -9.17 -1.95 -4.43
CA LEU A 209 -9.32 -2.93 -3.35
C LEU A 209 -8.17 -3.95 -3.34
N PHE A 210 -7.72 -4.42 -4.50
CA PHE A 210 -6.54 -5.28 -4.61
C PHE A 210 -5.23 -4.51 -4.33
N GLY A 211 -5.18 -3.21 -4.63
CA GLY A 211 -4.09 -2.30 -4.26
C GLY A 211 -4.13 -1.83 -2.81
N GLN A 212 -5.25 -2.03 -2.10
CA GLN A 212 -5.47 -1.55 -0.73
C GLN A 212 -4.84 -2.52 0.26
N ARG A 213 -3.55 -2.30 0.51
CA ARG A 213 -2.79 -2.21 1.80
C ARG A 213 -3.30 -2.84 3.12
N PHE A 214 -4.34 -3.67 3.17
CA PHE A 214 -4.88 -4.20 4.44
C PHE A 214 -4.15 -5.40 5.01
N PHE A 215 -3.17 -5.94 4.28
CA PHE A 215 -2.40 -7.10 4.72
C PHE A 215 -0.92 -6.91 4.51
N ILE A 216 -0.36 -5.73 4.79
CA ILE A 216 1.05 -5.51 4.46
C ILE A 216 1.99 -6.38 5.32
N ILE A 217 1.72 -6.52 6.62
CA ILE A 217 2.49 -7.45 7.48
C ILE A 217 2.25 -8.90 7.03
N VAL A 218 1.00 -9.27 6.82
CA VAL A 218 0.62 -10.62 6.41
C VAL A 218 1.20 -11.00 5.04
N ALA A 219 1.17 -10.09 4.07
CA ALA A 219 1.75 -10.26 2.75
C ALA A 219 3.28 -10.37 2.81
N GLU A 220 3.94 -9.61 3.69
CA GLU A 220 5.38 -9.75 3.93
C GLU A 220 5.72 -11.15 4.48
N PHE A 221 4.97 -11.64 5.48
CA PHE A 221 5.16 -12.99 6.01
C PHE A 221 4.87 -14.10 4.99
N VAL A 222 3.79 -13.97 4.21
CA VAL A 222 3.47 -14.94 3.15
C VAL A 222 4.51 -14.91 2.03
N ALA A 223 5.05 -13.74 1.67
CA ALA A 223 6.15 -13.63 0.72
C ALA A 223 7.43 -14.35 1.21
N GLN A 224 7.62 -14.43 2.53
CA GLN A 224 8.70 -15.19 3.16
C GLN A 224 8.35 -16.67 3.41
N GLY A 225 7.19 -17.13 2.94
CA GLY A 225 6.77 -18.54 3.02
C GLY A 225 6.06 -18.95 4.30
N ALA A 226 5.66 -18.00 5.15
CA ALA A 226 4.94 -18.31 6.39
C ALA A 226 3.47 -18.68 6.14
N HIS A 227 2.95 -19.59 6.96
CA HIS A 227 1.52 -19.86 7.07
C HIS A 227 0.89 -18.88 8.07
N VAL A 228 0.06 -17.96 7.58
CA VAL A 228 -0.45 -16.85 8.40
C VAL A 228 -1.94 -17.02 8.68
N PHE A 229 -2.32 -16.84 9.96
CA PHE A 229 -3.71 -16.71 10.39
C PHE A 229 -3.99 -15.28 10.84
N GLY A 230 -4.88 -14.59 10.12
CA GLY A 230 -5.23 -13.19 10.39
C GLY A 230 -6.39 -13.04 11.38
N VAL A 231 -6.33 -12.02 12.23
CA VAL A 231 -7.46 -11.60 13.07
C VAL A 231 -7.78 -10.15 12.76
N ASP A 232 -8.95 -9.89 12.18
CA ASP A 232 -9.32 -8.55 11.70
C ASP A 232 -10.82 -8.27 11.93
N ARG A 233 -11.22 -6.99 11.94
CA ARG A 233 -12.63 -6.57 11.91
C ARG A 233 -13.29 -6.93 10.56
N ASN A 234 -12.50 -6.96 9.49
CA ASN A 234 -12.89 -7.28 8.12
C ASN A 234 -11.96 -8.37 7.56
N PRO A 235 -12.17 -9.66 7.95
CA PRO A 235 -11.28 -10.75 7.54
C PRO A 235 -11.25 -10.92 6.01
N SER A 236 -10.08 -11.34 5.49
CA SER A 236 -9.88 -11.57 4.06
C SER A 236 -10.53 -12.88 3.61
N THR A 237 -10.90 -12.97 2.34
CA THR A 237 -11.35 -14.23 1.73
C THR A 237 -10.21 -15.08 1.16
N HIS A 238 -8.97 -14.59 1.14
CA HIS A 238 -7.86 -15.19 0.41
C HIS A 238 -6.79 -15.83 1.31
N GLN A 239 -6.86 -15.62 2.63
CA GLN A 239 -6.01 -16.28 3.62
C GLN A 239 -6.83 -16.68 4.85
N PRO A 240 -6.42 -17.73 5.60
CA PRO A 240 -7.05 -18.10 6.86
C PRO A 240 -7.14 -16.88 7.77
N SER A 241 -8.36 -16.41 8.03
CA SER A 241 -8.56 -15.27 8.92
C SER A 241 -9.95 -15.30 9.53
N THR A 242 -10.08 -14.71 10.72
CA THR A 242 -11.34 -14.69 11.47
C THR A 242 -11.65 -13.30 11.98
N LYS A 243 -12.94 -13.06 12.21
CA LYS A 243 -13.42 -11.84 12.83
C LYS A 243 -13.53 -12.04 14.33
N PHE A 244 -12.73 -11.29 15.10
CA PHE A 244 -12.74 -11.37 16.55
C PHE A 244 -12.62 -9.99 17.20
N ASP A 245 -13.37 -9.77 18.29
CA ASP A 245 -13.27 -8.55 19.09
C ASP A 245 -12.26 -8.74 20.22
N LEU A 246 -11.08 -8.16 20.06
CA LEU A 246 -9.98 -8.18 21.02
C LEU A 246 -10.29 -7.44 22.33
N GLN A 247 -11.47 -6.86 22.52
CA GLN A 247 -11.89 -6.40 23.85
C GLN A 247 -12.26 -7.56 24.80
N ASN A 248 -12.61 -8.73 24.23
CA ASN A 248 -13.06 -9.91 24.97
C ASN A 248 -11.89 -10.81 25.36
N VAL A 249 -11.06 -10.33 26.29
CA VAL A 249 -9.83 -11.00 26.76
C VAL A 249 -10.10 -12.44 27.24
N ASP A 250 -11.26 -12.70 27.84
CA ASP A 250 -11.65 -14.02 28.36
C ASP A 250 -11.83 -15.07 27.26
N LYS A 251 -12.12 -14.64 26.03
CA LYS A 251 -12.34 -15.52 24.86
C LYS A 251 -11.09 -15.72 24.00
N LEU A 252 -9.95 -15.10 24.35
CA LEU A 252 -8.69 -15.29 23.63
C LEU A 252 -8.23 -16.76 23.55
N PRO A 253 -8.46 -17.64 24.56
CA PRO A 253 -8.13 -19.06 24.41
C PRO A 253 -8.89 -19.74 23.26
N GLU A 254 -10.14 -19.37 23.02
CA GLU A 254 -10.95 -19.89 21.90
C GLU A 254 -10.34 -19.45 20.57
N LEU A 255 -9.95 -18.17 20.47
CA LEU A 255 -9.28 -17.63 19.29
C LEU A 255 -7.94 -18.33 19.01
N VAL A 256 -7.14 -18.59 20.05
CA VAL A 256 -5.87 -19.31 19.91
C VAL A 256 -6.10 -20.74 19.41
N ALA A 257 -7.09 -21.44 19.96
CA ALA A 257 -7.43 -22.80 19.51
C ALA A 257 -7.93 -22.83 18.05
N GLU A 258 -8.70 -21.81 17.63
CA GLU A 258 -9.14 -21.66 16.24
C GLU A 258 -7.95 -21.44 15.30
N ALA A 259 -7.03 -20.54 15.66
CA ALA A 259 -5.83 -20.28 14.88
C ALA A 259 -4.94 -21.52 14.75
N GLU A 260 -4.70 -22.24 15.85
CA GLU A 260 -3.90 -23.48 15.85
C GLU A 260 -4.55 -24.59 15.01
N LYS A 261 -5.88 -24.67 15.01
CA LYS A 261 -6.60 -25.61 14.14
C LYS A 261 -6.42 -25.27 12.66
N ALA A 262 -6.26 -23.99 12.33
CA ALA A 262 -6.13 -23.53 10.95
C ALA A 262 -4.71 -23.65 10.40
N ILE A 263 -3.69 -23.33 11.20
CA ILE A 263 -2.29 -23.23 10.73
C ILE A 263 -1.28 -24.09 11.50
N GLY A 264 -1.72 -24.86 12.50
CA GLY A 264 -0.85 -25.69 13.34
C GLY A 264 -0.22 -24.93 14.51
N ASP A 265 0.93 -25.41 14.99
CA ASP A 265 1.67 -24.73 16.05
C ASP A 265 2.08 -23.31 15.64
N ILE A 266 1.84 -22.34 16.52
CA ILE A 266 2.11 -20.93 16.25
C ILE A 266 3.49 -20.55 16.78
N ASP A 267 4.44 -20.34 15.88
CA ASP A 267 5.81 -19.93 16.20
C ASP A 267 6.00 -18.41 16.28
N ILE A 268 5.12 -17.65 15.64
CA ILE A 268 5.20 -16.19 15.53
C ILE A 268 3.90 -15.56 16.00
N LEU A 269 3.98 -14.61 16.93
CA LEU A 269 2.88 -13.75 17.34
C LEU A 269 3.19 -12.30 17.00
N VAL A 270 2.33 -11.66 16.20
CA VAL A 270 2.41 -10.22 15.94
C VAL A 270 1.17 -9.53 16.50
N ASN A 271 1.36 -8.73 17.55
CA ASN A 271 0.31 -7.92 18.14
C ASN A 271 0.21 -6.57 17.41
N CYS A 272 -0.50 -6.55 16.29
CA CYS A 272 -0.63 -5.36 15.42
C CYS A 272 -1.89 -4.52 15.68
N ALA A 273 -2.95 -5.11 16.22
CA ALA A 273 -4.20 -4.39 16.41
C ALA A 273 -4.02 -3.22 17.38
N GLY A 274 -4.55 -2.06 17.00
CA GLY A 274 -4.45 -0.84 17.79
C GLY A 274 -5.63 0.09 17.53
N MET A 275 -5.96 0.90 18.53
CA MET A 275 -6.92 1.99 18.41
C MET A 275 -6.54 3.16 19.31
N ALA A 276 -6.98 4.35 18.95
CA ALA A 276 -6.83 5.56 19.75
C ALA A 276 -8.20 6.23 19.90
N ILE A 277 -8.51 6.70 21.10
CA ILE A 277 -9.66 7.56 21.39
C ILE A 277 -9.10 8.82 22.03
N GLY A 278 -9.25 9.94 21.33
CA GLY A 278 -8.72 11.24 21.76
C GLY A 278 -9.68 11.94 22.72
N GLU A 279 -9.32 12.04 24.00
CA GLU A 279 -10.09 12.73 25.04
C GLU A 279 -9.15 13.54 25.95
N LEU A 280 -9.57 14.74 26.34
CA LEU A 280 -8.88 15.47 27.40
C LEU A 280 -9.11 14.77 28.75
N ILE A 281 -8.16 14.88 29.67
CA ILE A 281 -8.24 14.21 30.98
C ILE A 281 -9.55 14.55 31.73
N PRO A 282 -10.04 15.80 31.77
CA PRO A 282 -11.32 16.11 32.43
C PRO A 282 -12.55 15.43 31.81
N ASP A 283 -12.48 15.07 30.52
CA ASP A 283 -13.58 14.45 29.76
C ASP A 283 -13.41 12.92 29.63
N LEU A 284 -12.28 12.38 30.12
CA LEU A 284 -11.91 10.99 29.96
C LEU A 284 -12.93 10.06 30.61
N THR A 285 -13.57 9.21 29.82
CA THR A 285 -14.53 8.23 30.35
C THR A 285 -13.84 6.90 30.66
N TRP A 286 -14.31 6.21 31.71
CA TRP A 286 -13.83 4.85 32.02
C TRP A 286 -14.00 3.91 30.82
N GLN A 287 -15.13 4.02 30.11
CA GLN A 287 -15.44 3.16 28.96
C GLN A 287 -14.45 3.38 27.81
N ALA A 288 -14.13 4.63 27.46
CA ALA A 288 -13.15 4.92 26.42
C ALA A 288 -11.74 4.47 26.84
N TYR A 289 -11.35 4.73 28.09
CA TYR A 289 -10.07 4.34 28.64
C TYR A 289 -9.88 2.81 28.64
N ASP A 290 -10.81 2.08 29.26
CA ASP A 290 -10.79 0.61 29.34
C ASP A 290 -10.82 -0.04 27.95
N LYS A 291 -11.62 0.50 27.03
CA LYS A 291 -11.68 0.01 25.65
C LYS A 291 -10.34 0.08 24.94
N THR A 292 -9.64 1.21 25.03
CA THR A 292 -8.29 1.37 24.45
C THR A 292 -7.31 0.40 25.09
N LEU A 293 -7.29 0.29 26.43
CA LEU A 293 -6.39 -0.62 27.13
C LEU A 293 -6.66 -2.10 26.83
N ARG A 294 -7.93 -2.51 26.70
CA ARG A 294 -8.28 -3.90 26.37
C ARG A 294 -7.69 -4.33 25.04
N VAL A 295 -7.80 -3.49 24.02
CA VAL A 295 -7.29 -3.80 22.67
C VAL A 295 -5.76 -3.65 22.61
N ASN A 296 -5.24 -2.51 23.08
CA ASN A 296 -3.84 -2.15 22.85
C ASN A 296 -2.87 -2.79 23.86
N LEU A 297 -3.33 -3.20 25.04
CA LEU A 297 -2.48 -3.67 26.13
C LEU A 297 -2.90 -5.05 26.64
N HIS A 298 -4.12 -5.20 27.14
CA HIS A 298 -4.53 -6.45 27.81
C HIS A 298 -4.53 -7.63 26.84
N SER A 299 -5.13 -7.49 25.65
CA SER A 299 -5.13 -8.58 24.67
C SER A 299 -3.72 -9.02 24.24
N PRO A 300 -2.79 -8.12 23.87
CA PRO A 300 -1.40 -8.49 23.63
C PRO A 300 -0.74 -9.23 24.80
N VAL A 301 -0.93 -8.76 26.04
CA VAL A 301 -0.37 -9.40 27.25
C VAL A 301 -0.90 -10.82 27.42
N PHE A 302 -2.21 -11.03 27.28
CA PHE A 302 -2.81 -12.36 27.45
C PHE A 302 -2.51 -13.27 26.26
N LEU A 303 -2.40 -12.75 25.03
CA LEU A 303 -1.92 -13.52 23.88
C LEU A 303 -0.47 -13.99 24.09
N MET A 304 0.41 -13.12 24.62
CA MET A 304 1.77 -13.52 25.01
C MET A 304 1.76 -14.59 26.09
N LYS A 305 0.87 -14.50 27.09
CA LYS A 305 0.69 -15.56 28.09
C LYS A 305 0.32 -16.88 27.42
N TYR A 306 -0.72 -16.92 26.57
CA TYR A 306 -1.24 -18.16 26.01
C TYR A 306 -0.30 -18.79 24.98
N LEU A 307 0.17 -18.01 24.02
CA LEU A 307 1.05 -18.49 22.94
C LEU A 307 2.49 -18.62 23.40
N GLY A 308 3.00 -17.65 24.16
CA GLY A 308 4.36 -17.67 24.71
C GLY A 308 4.58 -18.87 25.63
N SER A 309 3.60 -19.24 26.47
CA SER A 309 3.71 -20.47 27.29
C SER A 309 3.87 -21.74 26.45
N LYS A 310 3.29 -21.79 25.25
CA LYS A 310 3.45 -22.92 24.33
C LYS A 310 4.78 -22.86 23.58
N MET A 311 5.18 -21.66 23.14
CA MET A 311 6.50 -21.42 22.53
C MET A 311 7.65 -21.83 23.48
N VAL A 312 7.54 -21.47 24.77
CA VAL A 312 8.50 -21.86 25.82
C VAL A 312 8.63 -23.37 25.94
N LYS A 313 7.52 -24.12 25.89
CA LYS A 313 7.54 -25.59 25.92
C LYS A 313 8.21 -26.20 24.69
N ARG A 314 8.10 -25.55 23.53
CA ARG A 314 8.72 -25.98 22.28
C ARG A 314 10.18 -25.53 22.13
N GLY A 315 10.63 -24.55 22.92
CA GLY A 315 11.98 -23.99 22.85
C GLY A 315 12.22 -23.05 21.65
N TYR A 316 11.14 -22.52 21.06
CA TYR A 316 11.22 -21.55 19.98
C TYR A 316 9.97 -20.67 19.93
N GLY A 317 10.17 -19.38 19.67
CA GLY A 317 9.09 -18.45 19.39
C GLY A 317 9.58 -17.03 19.10
N ARG A 318 8.78 -16.27 18.35
CA ARG A 318 9.04 -14.86 18.07
C ARG A 318 7.78 -14.05 18.33
N ILE A 319 7.90 -13.02 19.16
CA ILE A 319 6.77 -12.15 19.52
C ILE A 319 7.15 -10.72 19.16
N VAL A 320 6.33 -10.06 18.34
CA VAL A 320 6.51 -8.67 17.95
C VAL A 320 5.28 -7.85 18.30
N ASN A 321 5.46 -6.87 19.17
CA ASN A 321 4.42 -5.95 19.60
C ASN A 321 4.47 -4.64 18.79
N ILE A 322 3.35 -4.19 18.24
CA ILE A 322 3.27 -2.88 17.60
C ILE A 322 2.87 -1.85 18.65
N THR A 323 3.86 -1.12 19.15
CA THR A 323 3.68 -0.06 20.12
C THR A 323 3.45 1.27 19.40
N SER A 324 4.19 2.32 19.76
CA SER A 324 4.19 3.65 19.13
C SER A 324 5.29 4.50 19.78
N VAL A 325 5.72 5.57 19.11
CA VAL A 325 6.45 6.68 19.76
C VAL A 325 5.72 7.19 21.01
N HIS A 326 4.40 7.07 21.08
CA HIS A 326 3.57 7.37 22.26
C HIS A 326 3.85 6.49 23.48
N GLY A 327 4.59 5.40 23.31
CA GLY A 327 5.08 4.61 24.44
C GLY A 327 6.28 5.23 25.15
N GLN A 328 6.80 6.35 24.65
CA GLN A 328 7.93 7.11 25.20
C GLN A 328 7.66 8.62 25.24
N TYR A 329 6.93 9.14 24.26
CA TYR A 329 6.52 10.53 24.13
C TYR A 329 4.99 10.64 24.28
N SER A 330 4.46 11.86 24.35
CA SER A 330 3.02 12.08 24.59
C SER A 330 2.55 13.30 23.81
N GLU A 331 1.24 13.35 23.54
CA GLU A 331 0.57 14.51 22.96
C GLU A 331 -0.76 14.77 23.69
N GLU A 332 -1.35 15.95 23.45
CA GLU A 332 -2.65 16.28 24.03
C GLU A 332 -3.73 15.29 23.57
N LYS A 333 -4.64 14.91 24.47
CA LYS A 333 -5.75 13.98 24.24
C LYS A 333 -5.36 12.50 24.07
N ALA A 334 -4.09 12.14 24.16
CA ALA A 334 -3.64 10.76 23.95
C ALA A 334 -3.56 9.90 25.22
N MET A 335 -4.10 10.33 26.37
CA MET A 335 -3.93 9.66 27.67
C MET A 335 -4.15 8.13 27.65
N SER A 336 -5.27 7.67 27.11
CA SER A 336 -5.56 6.22 27.05
C SER A 336 -4.60 5.48 26.12
N TYR A 337 -4.20 6.13 25.02
CA TYR A 337 -3.28 5.58 24.03
C TYR A 337 -1.85 5.48 24.60
N ASP A 338 -1.32 6.56 25.17
CA ASP A 338 0.02 6.64 25.75
C ASP A 338 0.21 5.61 26.86
N VAL A 339 -0.75 5.51 27.79
CA VAL A 339 -0.70 4.50 28.85
C VAL A 339 -0.71 3.10 28.27
N SER A 340 -1.54 2.84 27.26
CA SER A 340 -1.60 1.52 26.63
C SER A 340 -0.29 1.14 25.91
N LYS A 341 0.34 2.09 25.21
CA LYS A 341 1.57 1.86 24.44
C LYS A 341 2.82 1.81 25.34
N GLY A 342 2.89 2.65 26.37
CA GLY A 342 3.93 2.59 27.41
C GLY A 342 3.83 1.32 28.26
N GLY A 343 2.60 0.90 28.57
CA GLY A 343 2.32 -0.40 29.20
C GLY A 343 2.80 -1.55 28.34
N LEU A 344 2.53 -1.53 27.02
CA LEU A 344 2.95 -2.59 26.10
C LEU A 344 4.48 -2.61 25.91
N ASN A 345 5.16 -1.46 25.89
CA ASN A 345 6.62 -1.38 25.94
C ASN A 345 7.17 -2.09 27.18
N SER A 346 6.54 -1.89 28.33
CA SER A 346 6.96 -2.50 29.60
C SER A 346 6.68 -4.00 29.62
N ALA A 347 5.50 -4.42 29.18
CA ALA A 347 5.15 -5.84 29.03
C ALA A 347 6.10 -6.58 28.07
N THR A 348 6.53 -5.93 26.98
CA THR A 348 7.51 -6.48 26.03
C THR A 348 8.83 -6.80 26.73
N ARG A 349 9.35 -5.89 27.55
CA ARG A 349 10.61 -6.10 28.29
C ARG A 349 10.48 -7.21 29.33
N THR A 350 9.39 -7.23 30.08
CA THR A 350 9.15 -8.30 31.07
C THR A 350 9.04 -9.67 30.40
N ALA A 351 8.21 -9.79 29.36
CA ALA A 351 8.07 -11.04 28.61
C ALA A 351 9.40 -11.48 27.98
N ALA A 352 10.21 -10.55 27.47
CA ALA A 352 11.53 -10.87 26.95
C ALA A 352 12.45 -11.51 28.00
N LEU A 353 12.46 -11.00 29.23
CA LEU A 353 13.26 -11.56 30.32
C LEU A 353 12.80 -12.95 30.71
N GLU A 354 11.49 -13.17 30.77
CA GLU A 354 10.90 -14.46 31.17
C GLU A 354 11.05 -15.54 30.07
N PHE A 355 10.99 -15.15 28.80
CA PHE A 355 10.92 -16.08 27.67
C PHE A 355 12.29 -16.32 27.00
N ALA A 356 13.26 -15.41 27.13
CA ALA A 356 14.58 -15.54 26.51
C ALA A 356 15.35 -16.83 26.87
N PRO A 357 15.33 -17.34 28.13
CA PRO A 357 16.00 -18.61 28.46
C PRO A 357 15.50 -19.82 27.65
N HIS A 358 14.33 -19.70 27.04
CA HIS A 358 13.68 -20.73 26.23
C HIS A 358 13.73 -20.43 24.73
N ASN A 359 14.63 -19.54 24.28
CA ASN A 359 14.79 -19.14 22.88
C ASN A 359 13.49 -18.57 22.25
N VAL A 360 12.70 -17.90 23.09
CA VAL A 360 11.53 -17.13 22.68
C VAL A 360 11.88 -15.65 22.81
N LEU A 361 12.01 -14.97 21.66
CA LEU A 361 12.43 -13.56 21.61
C LEU A 361 11.22 -12.65 21.49
N VAL A 362 11.17 -11.61 22.33
CA VAL A 362 10.04 -10.69 22.41
C VAL A 362 10.55 -9.27 22.19
N ASN A 363 10.06 -8.60 21.16
CA ASN A 363 10.43 -7.22 20.83
C ASN A 363 9.20 -6.38 20.49
N ALA A 364 9.40 -5.08 20.42
CA ALA A 364 8.40 -4.15 19.94
C ALA A 364 8.97 -3.27 18.84
N ILE A 365 8.08 -2.81 17.97
CA ILE A 365 8.33 -1.68 17.08
C ILE A 365 7.47 -0.53 17.56
N ALA A 366 8.06 0.66 17.62
CA ALA A 366 7.42 1.92 17.96
C ALA A 366 7.35 2.81 16.71
N PRO A 367 6.28 2.72 15.91
CA PRO A 367 6.10 3.57 14.75
C PRO A 367 5.92 5.04 15.14
N GLY A 368 6.48 5.94 14.33
CA GLY A 368 5.99 7.31 14.21
C GLY A 368 4.78 7.40 13.28
N PHE A 369 4.51 8.59 12.75
CA PHE A 369 3.44 8.80 11.78
C PHE A 369 3.54 7.81 10.62
N THR A 370 2.51 6.99 10.47
CA THR A 370 2.44 5.94 9.44
C THR A 370 1.07 5.98 8.79
N ASP A 371 1.05 6.02 7.46
CA ASP A 371 -0.16 6.12 6.64
C ASP A 371 -1.06 4.87 6.77
N THR A 372 -1.92 4.89 7.78
CA THR A 372 -2.81 3.81 8.16
C THR A 372 -4.20 4.37 8.48
N PRO A 373 -5.25 3.53 8.55
CA PRO A 373 -6.59 3.99 8.89
C PRO A 373 -6.70 4.73 10.24
N ILE A 374 -5.77 4.51 11.19
CA ILE A 374 -5.76 5.23 12.47
C ILE A 374 -5.47 6.73 12.29
N SER A 375 -4.73 7.09 11.24
CA SER A 375 -4.41 8.47 10.88
C SER A 375 -5.56 9.20 10.18
N VAL A 376 -6.68 8.51 9.92
CA VAL A 376 -7.88 9.10 9.30
C VAL A 376 -8.95 9.31 10.34
N THR A 377 -9.18 10.57 10.71
CA THR A 377 -10.23 10.97 11.66
C THR A 377 -11.33 11.71 10.91
N ASN A 378 -12.59 11.28 11.06
CA ASN A 378 -13.75 11.87 10.37
C ASN A 378 -13.61 11.94 8.83
N GLY A 379 -12.92 10.95 8.23
CA GLY A 379 -12.72 10.87 6.78
C GLY A 379 -11.60 11.76 6.24
N VAL A 380 -10.87 12.48 7.10
CA VAL A 380 -9.72 13.30 6.72
C VAL A 380 -8.45 12.69 7.30
N SER A 381 -7.43 12.52 6.45
CA SER A 381 -6.11 12.07 6.90
C SER A 381 -5.38 13.22 7.61
N GLU A 382 -4.92 12.97 8.84
CA GLU A 382 -4.10 13.91 9.60
C GLU A 382 -2.80 14.25 8.86
N LEU A 383 -2.29 13.31 8.06
CA LEU A 383 -1.05 13.44 7.29
C LEU A 383 -1.18 14.46 6.15
N GLU A 384 -2.43 14.77 5.77
CA GLU A 384 -2.73 15.79 4.76
C GLU A 384 -3.02 17.16 5.37
N SER A 385 -3.12 17.26 6.70
CA SER A 385 -3.40 18.51 7.38
C SER A 385 -2.28 19.54 7.23
N GLU A 386 -2.65 20.82 7.22
CA GLU A 386 -1.67 21.92 7.19
C GLU A 386 -0.74 21.89 8.40
N TRP A 387 -1.24 21.49 9.56
CA TRP A 387 -0.42 21.31 10.75
C TRP A 387 0.65 20.24 10.53
N PHE A 388 0.29 19.08 10.00
CA PHE A 388 1.26 18.00 9.76
C PHE A 388 2.32 18.43 8.74
N LYS A 389 1.87 18.97 7.59
CA LYS A 389 2.76 19.48 6.54
C LYS A 389 3.66 20.61 7.02
N THR A 390 3.17 21.46 7.91
CA THR A 390 3.96 22.56 8.44
C THR A 390 4.98 22.06 9.47
N VAL A 391 4.54 21.35 10.51
CA VAL A 391 5.39 20.97 11.64
C VAL A 391 6.34 19.83 11.28
N TYR A 392 5.83 18.75 10.69
CA TYR A 392 6.62 17.54 10.50
C TYR A 392 7.36 17.49 9.18
N VAL A 393 6.83 18.12 8.13
CA VAL A 393 7.46 18.17 6.81
C VAL A 393 8.26 19.47 6.62
N LYS A 394 7.61 20.63 6.56
CA LYS A 394 8.24 21.92 6.27
C LYS A 394 9.29 22.31 7.32
N TYR A 395 8.97 22.15 8.60
CA TYR A 395 9.94 22.38 9.70
C TYR A 395 10.76 21.13 10.05
N SER A 396 10.60 20.05 9.28
CA SER A 396 11.45 18.86 9.37
C SER A 396 11.54 18.25 10.78
N LYS A 397 10.43 18.28 11.54
CA LYS A 397 10.34 17.52 12.80
C LYS A 397 10.44 16.02 12.53
N ILE A 398 9.97 15.53 11.37
CA ILE A 398 10.42 14.25 10.81
C ILE A 398 11.56 14.54 9.84
N PRO A 399 12.81 14.12 10.11
CA PRO A 399 13.94 14.29 9.19
C PRO A 399 13.72 13.72 7.79
N GLN A 400 12.96 12.64 7.66
CA GLN A 400 12.57 12.05 6.37
C GLN A 400 11.49 12.85 5.61
N LEU A 401 10.96 13.93 6.19
CA LEU A 401 10.01 14.86 5.56
C LEU A 401 8.69 14.22 5.06
N ARG A 402 8.31 13.06 5.60
CA ARG A 402 7.05 12.38 5.29
C ARG A 402 6.71 11.38 6.37
N ALA A 403 5.45 10.97 6.40
CA ALA A 403 5.04 9.78 7.14
C ALA A 403 5.62 8.50 6.52
N ALA A 404 5.80 7.48 7.35
CA ALA A 404 6.11 6.14 6.91
C ALA A 404 4.92 5.52 6.18
N GLN A 405 5.19 4.62 5.26
CA GLN A 405 4.22 3.73 4.65
C GLN A 405 4.16 2.43 5.48
N PRO A 406 3.01 1.73 5.58
CA PRO A 406 2.93 0.57 6.47
C PRO A 406 3.88 -0.57 6.10
N TRP A 407 4.31 -0.66 4.84
CA TRP A 407 5.30 -1.66 4.40
C TRP A 407 6.70 -1.40 4.94
N GLU A 408 7.02 -0.15 5.24
CA GLU A 408 8.28 0.20 5.90
C GLU A 408 8.30 -0.32 7.33
N GLN A 409 7.14 -0.32 8.02
CA GLN A 409 7.00 -0.93 9.34
C GLN A 409 7.05 -2.46 9.27
N ALA A 410 6.32 -3.05 8.31
CA ALA A 410 6.21 -4.51 8.15
C ALA A 410 7.56 -5.21 7.94
N LYS A 411 8.50 -4.59 7.21
CA LYS A 411 9.85 -5.15 7.01
C LYS A 411 10.60 -5.36 8.32
N HIS A 412 10.48 -4.42 9.25
CA HIS A 412 11.10 -4.52 10.58
C HIS A 412 10.41 -5.61 11.42
N VAL A 413 9.08 -5.71 11.32
CA VAL A 413 8.30 -6.77 12.00
C VAL A 413 8.77 -8.14 11.52
N ALA A 414 8.85 -8.32 10.20
CA ALA A 414 9.24 -9.59 9.60
C ALA A 414 10.68 -9.97 9.98
N TRP A 415 11.63 -9.02 9.97
CA TRP A 415 12.99 -9.28 10.43
C TRP A 415 13.05 -9.72 11.90
N LEU A 416 12.39 -8.98 12.81
CA LEU A 416 12.34 -9.33 14.24
C LEU A 416 11.71 -10.70 14.50
N ALA A 417 10.79 -11.12 13.63
CA ALA A 417 10.09 -12.39 13.70
C ALA A 417 10.76 -13.54 12.93
N SER A 418 11.82 -13.25 12.16
CA SER A 418 12.49 -14.24 11.32
C SER A 418 13.51 -15.08 12.10
N SER A 419 14.02 -16.13 11.44
CA SER A 419 15.16 -16.91 11.90
C SER A 419 16.46 -16.10 11.97
N GLU A 420 16.56 -14.99 11.24
CA GLU A 420 17.74 -14.10 11.25
C GLU A 420 17.88 -13.37 12.58
N ASN A 421 16.77 -13.13 13.29
CA ASN A 421 16.83 -12.60 14.64
C ASN A 421 17.16 -13.72 15.64
N THR A 422 18.43 -13.81 16.00
CA THR A 422 18.96 -14.81 16.94
C THR A 422 19.28 -14.26 18.32
N TYR A 423 19.28 -12.93 18.50
CA TYR A 423 19.78 -12.30 19.74
C TYR A 423 19.00 -11.05 20.18
N CYS A 424 18.29 -10.37 19.28
CA CYS A 424 17.54 -9.17 19.64
C CYS A 424 16.28 -9.56 20.43
N THR A 425 16.22 -9.17 21.69
CA THR A 425 15.07 -9.35 22.58
C THR A 425 14.96 -8.19 23.58
N GLY A 426 13.75 -7.90 24.04
CA GLY A 426 13.45 -6.81 24.98
C GLY A 426 13.58 -5.40 24.38
N GLN A 427 13.80 -5.28 23.07
CA GLN A 427 14.00 -3.99 22.42
C GLN A 427 12.68 -3.35 21.99
N VAL A 428 12.64 -2.02 22.03
CA VAL A 428 11.61 -1.20 21.41
C VAL A 428 12.28 -0.43 20.27
N LEU A 429 12.13 -0.93 19.05
CA LEU A 429 12.74 -0.32 17.87
C LEU A 429 11.90 0.87 17.41
N LEU A 430 12.45 2.08 17.52
CA LEU A 430 11.83 3.29 16.97
C LEU A 430 11.94 3.30 15.44
N VAL A 431 10.81 3.35 14.77
CA VAL A 431 10.72 3.42 13.30
C VAL A 431 9.83 4.61 12.93
N ASP A 432 10.40 5.81 13.05
CA ASP A 432 9.67 7.08 13.07
C ASP A 432 10.24 8.14 12.12
N GLY A 433 11.08 7.72 11.16
CA GLY A 433 11.74 8.63 10.22
C GLY A 433 12.75 9.58 10.86
N GLY A 434 13.18 9.31 12.10
CA GLY A 434 14.12 10.12 12.87
C GLY A 434 13.45 11.20 13.71
N MET A 435 12.13 11.16 13.87
CA MET A 435 11.37 12.17 14.62
C MET A 435 11.88 12.29 16.08
N SER A 436 12.12 11.16 16.73
CA SER A 436 12.62 11.09 18.11
C SER A 436 14.10 11.45 18.22
N ALA A 437 14.84 11.54 17.12
CA ALA A 437 16.25 11.95 17.11
C ALA A 437 16.43 13.47 17.24
N ARG A 438 15.33 14.25 17.23
CA ARG A 438 15.35 15.71 17.34
C ARG A 438 14.49 16.18 18.51
N PHE A 439 15.06 17.05 19.34
CA PHE A 439 14.36 17.68 20.47
C PHE A 439 13.19 18.56 20.02
#